data_AF-A0A0B0PLJ2-F1
#
_entry.id   AF-A0A0B0PLJ2-F1
#
_cell.length_a   1.000
_cell.length_b   1.000
_cell.length_c   1.000
_cell.angle_alpha   90.00
_cell.angle_beta   90.00
_cell.angle_gamma   90.00
#
_symmetry.space_group_name_H-M   'P 1'
#
loop_
_entity.id
_entity.type
_entity.pdbx_description
1 polymer ?
#
loop_
_entity_poly.entity_id
_entity_poly.type
_entity_poly.pdbx_seq_one_letter_code
_entity_poly.pdbx_strand_id
1 'polypeptide(L)' 'MDGFVEDGPLDDNVESFSSHEETDPIDAVGRCFTFMEVNSVRASRNKVICCDFSSDGKFLATGGHDKKAVL' A
#
# COMPACT_ATOMS: atom_id res chain seq x y z
N MET A 1 -0.89 18.99 40.72
CA MET A 1 -0.56 18.68 39.33
C MET A 1 -1.12 17.31 39.00
N ASP A 2 -2.36 17.17 38.54
CA ASP A 2 -2.84 17.19 37.14
C ASP A 2 -2.67 15.81 36.47
N GLY A 3 -3.77 15.26 35.94
CA GLY A 3 -3.71 14.36 34.79
C GLY A 3 -4.22 12.93 34.99
N PHE A 4 -5.53 12.77 34.81
CA PHE A 4 -6.22 11.58 34.31
C PHE A 4 -5.46 10.84 33.19
N VAL A 5 -5.49 9.50 33.17
CA VAL A 5 -6.22 8.70 32.15
C VAL A 5 -6.17 7.22 32.53
N GLU A 6 -7.37 6.65 32.62
CA GLU A 6 -7.67 5.22 32.76
C GLU A 6 -7.38 4.54 31.41
N ASP A 7 -6.54 3.49 31.40
CA ASP A 7 -6.26 2.68 30.22
C ASP A 7 -7.53 1.94 29.79
N GLY A 8 -8.38 2.61 29.01
CA GLY A 8 -9.52 2.00 28.34
C GLY A 8 -9.03 1.04 27.24
N PRO A 9 -9.69 -0.12 27.07
CA PRO A 9 -9.35 -1.02 25.97
C PRO A 9 -9.56 -0.29 24.64
N LEU A 10 -8.54 -0.35 23.77
CA LEU A 10 -8.58 0.15 22.40
C LEU A 10 -9.83 -0.38 21.71
N ASP A 11 -10.77 0.51 21.40
CA ASP A 11 -11.78 0.25 20.42
C ASP A 11 -11.09 0.11 19.05
N ASP A 12 -10.66 -1.11 18.74
CA ASP A 12 -10.32 -1.54 17.38
C ASP A 12 -11.63 -1.59 16.56
N ASN A 13 -12.26 -0.43 16.36
CA ASN A 13 -13.40 -0.25 15.47
C ASN A 13 -12.89 -0.22 14.03
N VAL A 14 -12.29 -1.32 13.58
CA VAL A 14 -12.25 -1.64 12.16
C VAL A 14 -13.67 -2.01 11.79
N GLU A 15 -14.38 -1.10 11.12
CA GLU A 15 -15.65 -1.44 10.49
C GLU A 15 -15.37 -2.57 9.50
N SER A 16 -15.75 -3.79 9.91
CA SER A 16 -15.72 -4.97 9.06
C SER A 16 -16.79 -4.77 8.01
N PHE A 17 -16.45 -4.09 6.90
CA PHE A 17 -17.32 -3.93 5.72
C PHE A 17 -17.50 -5.26 4.96
N SER A 18 -17.79 -6.33 5.69
CA SER A 18 -18.19 -7.63 5.16
C SER A 18 -19.60 -7.98 5.64
N SER A 19 -20.49 -7.00 5.75
CA SER A 19 -21.92 -7.26 5.83
C SER A 19 -22.48 -7.37 4.41
N HIS A 20 -22.28 -8.57 3.85
CA HIS A 20 -23.19 -9.28 2.94
C HIS A 20 -24.11 -8.38 2.08
N GLU A 21 -23.61 -7.89 0.94
CA GLU A 21 -24.49 -7.46 -0.14
C GLU A 21 -24.94 -8.70 -0.91
N GLU A 22 -26.21 -9.06 -0.69
CA GLU A 22 -26.99 -10.01 -1.47
C GLU A 22 -26.78 -9.74 -2.98
N THR A 23 -26.13 -10.69 -3.65
CA THR A 23 -25.66 -10.55 -5.03
C THR A 23 -26.79 -10.85 -6.00
N ASP A 24 -27.22 -9.84 -6.79
CA ASP A 24 -27.95 -10.08 -8.04
C ASP A 24 -27.12 -11.02 -8.94
N PRO A 25 -27.69 -12.12 -9.50
CA PRO A 25 -26.90 -13.12 -10.23
C PRO A 25 -26.40 -12.70 -11.63
N ILE A 26 -26.27 -11.39 -11.90
CA ILE A 26 -25.84 -10.84 -13.19
C ILE A 26 -24.44 -10.18 -13.14
N ASP A 27 -23.78 -10.09 -11.99
CA ASP A 27 -22.39 -9.57 -11.88
C ASP A 27 -21.30 -10.66 -11.68
N ALA A 28 -21.66 -11.94 -11.85
CA ALA A 28 -20.76 -13.08 -11.65
C ALA A 28 -19.64 -13.22 -12.70
N VAL A 29 -19.54 -12.31 -13.69
CA VAL A 29 -18.29 -12.12 -14.42
C VAL A 29 -17.44 -11.18 -13.56
N GLY A 30 -16.80 -11.76 -12.55
CA GLY A 30 -15.91 -11.04 -11.64
C GLY A 30 -14.98 -10.13 -12.43
N ARG A 31 -15.04 -8.82 -12.13
CA ARG A 31 -14.19 -7.81 -12.77
C ARG A 31 -12.75 -8.28 -12.69
N CYS A 32 -12.19 -8.67 -13.83
CA CYS A 32 -10.83 -9.18 -13.93
C CYS A 32 -9.89 -8.00 -14.17
N PHE A 33 -8.93 -7.80 -13.28
CA PHE A 33 -7.87 -6.82 -13.49
C PHE A 33 -6.77 -7.47 -14.33
N THR A 34 -6.45 -6.85 -15.47
CA THR A 34 -5.27 -7.22 -16.27
C THR A 34 -4.13 -6.28 -15.93
N PHE A 35 -2.98 -6.83 -15.54
CA PHE A 35 -1.76 -6.06 -15.34
C PHE A 35 -0.94 -6.05 -16.63
N MET A 36 -0.38 -4.90 -16.96
CA MET A 36 0.57 -4.72 -18.06
C MET A 36 1.73 -3.88 -17.56
N GLU A 37 2.96 -4.27 -17.92
CA GLU A 37 4.14 -3.47 -17.62
C GLU A 37 4.10 -2.17 -18.44
N VAL A 38 4.14 -1.04 -17.74
CA VAL A 38 4.15 0.29 -18.37
C VAL A 38 5.59 0.80 -18.55
N ASN A 39 6.49 0.45 -17.63
CA ASN A 39 7.88 0.88 -17.66
C ASN A 39 8.77 -0.04 -16.79
N SER A 40 10.07 -0.08 -17.12
CA SER A 40 11.10 -0.72 -16.31
C SER A 40 12.36 0.13 -16.28
N VAL A 41 12.88 0.34 -15.06
CA VAL A 41 14.04 1.21 -14.81
C VAL A 41 15.08 0.43 -14.03
N ARG A 42 16.34 0.52 -14.48
CA ARG A 42 17.47 -0.01 -13.71
C ARG A 42 17.88 0.97 -12.61
N ALA A 43 17.23 0.88 -11.46
CA ALA A 43 17.51 1.72 -10.29
C ALA A 43 18.92 1.54 -9.70
N SER A 44 19.52 0.35 -9.83
CA SER A 44 20.83 0.05 -9.22
C SER A 44 21.68 -0.90 -10.09
N ARG A 45 23.00 -0.86 -9.88
CA ARG A 45 23.93 -1.89 -10.40
C ARG A 45 24.02 -3.10 -9.46
N ASN A 46 23.43 -3.03 -8.27
CA ASN A 46 23.41 -4.08 -7.25
C ASN A 46 21.96 -4.30 -6.77
N LYS A 47 21.77 -5.10 -5.71
CA LYS A 47 20.46 -5.38 -5.13
C LYS A 47 19.81 -4.09 -4.60
N VAL A 48 18.59 -3.81 -5.09
CA VAL A 48 17.65 -2.86 -4.48
C VAL A 48 17.03 -3.52 -3.25
N ILE A 49 17.00 -2.81 -2.13
CA ILE A 49 16.49 -3.33 -0.85
C ILE A 49 15.17 -2.66 -0.42
N CYS A 50 14.90 -1.45 -0.93
CA CYS A 50 13.68 -0.71 -0.65
C CYS A 50 13.34 0.23 -1.81
N CYS A 51 12.06 0.58 -1.91
CA CYS A 51 11.56 1.62 -2.79
C CYS A 51 10.32 2.28 -2.17
N ASP A 52 10.09 3.54 -2.51
CA ASP A 52 8.90 4.28 -2.09
C ASP A 52 8.49 5.30 -3.16
N PHE A 53 7.20 5.40 -3.44
CA PHE A 53 6.67 6.40 -4.36
C PHE A 53 6.37 7.68 -3.59
N SER A 54 6.68 8.83 -4.20
CA SER A 54 6.18 10.10 -3.66
C SER A 54 4.65 10.12 -3.64
N SER A 55 4.05 10.83 -2.69
CA SER A 55 2.59 10.90 -2.54
C SER A 55 1.88 11.53 -3.76
N ASP A 56 2.59 12.34 -4.54
CA ASP A 56 2.10 12.90 -5.80
C ASP A 56 2.32 11.99 -7.02
N GLY A 57 2.94 10.82 -6.82
CA GLY A 57 3.16 9.78 -7.84
C GLY A 57 4.20 10.13 -8.91
N LYS A 58 4.98 11.21 -8.74
CA LYS A 58 5.92 11.69 -9.77
C LYS A 58 7.31 11.08 -9.65
N PHE A 59 7.71 10.67 -8.45
CA PHE A 59 9.06 10.20 -8.17
C PHE A 59 9.00 8.82 -7.51
N LEU A 60 10.06 8.05 -7.77
CA LEU A 60 10.26 6.74 -7.16
C LEU A 60 11.64 6.74 -6.49
N ALA A 61 11.65 6.87 -5.17
CA ALA A 61 12.88 6.72 -4.41
C ALA A 61 13.27 5.24 -4.34
N THR A 62 14.53 4.93 -4.58
CA THR A 62 15.07 3.56 -4.46
C THR A 62 16.39 3.57 -3.68
N GLY A 63 16.62 2.53 -2.88
CA GLY A 63 17.84 2.36 -2.09
C GLY A 63 18.41 0.95 -2.23
N GLY A 64 19.73 0.82 -2.27
CA GLY A 64 20.40 -0.44 -2.57
C GLY A 64 21.80 -0.60 -2.00
N HIS A 65 22.36 -1.78 -2.26
CA HIS A 65 23.67 -2.18 -1.75
C HIS A 65 24.86 -1.50 -2.46
N ASP A 66 24.58 -0.78 -3.55
CA ASP A 66 25.54 0.09 -4.23
C ASP A 66 25.75 1.43 -3.50
N LYS A 67 25.09 1.63 -2.36
CA LYS A 67 25.18 2.84 -1.52
C LYS A 67 24.76 4.10 -2.29
N LYS A 68 23.80 3.94 -3.20
CA LYS A 68 23.20 5.03 -3.97
C LYS A 68 21.71 5.13 -3.67
N ALA A 69 21.20 6.36 -3.76
CA ALA A 69 19.79 6.66 -3.82
C ALA A 69 19.48 7.32 -5.17
N VAL A 70 18.38 6.93 -5.80
CA VAL A 70 17.90 7.45 -7.09
C VAL A 70 16.42 7.85 -6.95
N LEU A 71 16.01 8.93 -7.61
CA LEU A 71 14.62 9.46 -7.66
C LEU A 71 14.05 9.41 -9.07
#